data_AF-A0ABD6VXR6-F1
#
_entry.id   AF-A0ABD6VXR6-F1
#
_cell.length_a   1.000
_cell.length_b   1.000
_cell.length_c   1.000
_cell.angle_alpha   90.00
_cell.angle_beta   90.00
_cell.angle_gamma   90.00
#
_symmetry.space_group_name_H-M   'P 1'
#
loop_
_entity.id
_entity.type
_entity.pdbx_description
1 polymer ?
#
loop_
_entity_poly.entity_id
_entity_poly.type
_entity_poly.pdbx_seq_one_letter_code
_entity_poly.pdbx_strand_id
1 'polypeptide(L)'
;MKTMVKTGGIIVLSGLLLAGCGNQAKASTPKTTGQPQLTRLTKQVRNLYADSKYEMPAKQLSEAALTKVKTQKDKVYRLRGDLSKAQLKTFKVDQQQLQSAKKIFSVQDTLNVELGKDQLLKDENFKIEDFNNDFAYLLAHKAKFAASIKDKATLLDREVKAIALVKAATTGDPDQTKIDQARDAINAVDVKAFKDKYLSKIDDVNRKLVEGRALSGSSKIYDKDGNEVPTYDKFGNLINDETSSAKTTPSNPATGGQTSSASATAPQRNSSNTQPSTSKVLGVSFISQEAAGAPEGCEAASALEALHYKGHASGMSLASFLKTMPIASNGNPYQGFGGTPYAVVDGVYQSIFPSAFTPWVAGFGGASNISGSSLDGIISQIAAGNPVVAWVTLNYQGPQWHHYDWGNGIDNAHVVTVDGYNGDSMHIVDPENGTYWISKGAFNAAYSYMKFAVAIS
;
A
#
# COMPACT_ATOMS: atom_id res chain seq x y z
N MET A 1 -74.24 52.47 -6.62
CA MET A 1 -74.71 53.88 -6.71
C MET A 1 -75.71 54.10 -5.58
N LYS A 2 -75.58 55.19 -4.81
CA LYS A 2 -76.36 55.59 -3.60
C LYS A 2 -76.09 54.77 -2.33
N THR A 3 -75.87 55.27 -1.12
CA THR A 3 -75.58 56.59 -0.48
C THR A 3 -75.26 56.24 0.99
N MET A 4 -74.11 56.64 1.54
CA MET A 4 -73.90 57.66 2.59
C MET A 4 -74.66 57.55 3.95
N VAL A 5 -73.85 57.57 5.03
CA VAL A 5 -73.97 58.37 6.29
C VAL A 5 -74.92 57.84 7.39
N LYS A 6 -74.67 57.90 8.73
CA LYS A 6 -73.54 58.21 9.64
C LYS A 6 -74.09 58.15 11.10
N THR A 7 -73.20 58.06 12.10
CA THR A 7 -73.36 58.50 13.53
C THR A 7 -74.22 57.59 14.42
N GLY A 8 -73.88 57.23 15.67
CA GLY A 8 -72.84 57.63 16.62
C GLY A 8 -73.43 57.47 18.04
N GLY A 9 -72.64 57.06 19.03
CA GLY A 9 -73.14 56.91 20.40
C GLY A 9 -72.13 56.29 21.35
N ILE A 10 -71.16 57.09 21.77
CA ILE A 10 -70.19 56.80 22.83
C ILE A 10 -70.90 56.94 24.18
N ILE A 11 -70.79 55.94 25.05
CA ILE A 11 -70.96 56.09 26.49
C ILE A 11 -69.62 55.74 27.13
N VAL A 12 -68.93 56.78 27.60
CA VAL A 12 -67.85 56.69 28.57
C VAL A 12 -68.51 56.67 29.95
N LEU A 13 -68.35 55.58 30.69
CA LEU A 13 -68.37 55.62 32.15
C LEU A 13 -67.07 55.04 32.66
N SER A 14 -66.16 55.95 33.01
CA SER A 14 -65.04 55.70 33.90
C SER A 14 -65.57 55.39 35.30
N GLY A 15 -65.12 54.27 35.88
CA GLY A 15 -65.47 53.89 37.24
C GLY A 15 -64.46 52.90 37.82
N LEU A 16 -63.47 53.46 38.52
CA LEU A 16 -62.67 52.85 39.59
C LEU A 16 -61.75 51.65 39.27
N LEU A 17 -60.46 52.00 39.16
CA LEU A 17 -59.32 51.12 39.42
C LEU A 17 -59.39 50.58 40.86
N LEU A 18 -59.66 49.29 41.01
CA LEU A 18 -59.24 48.50 42.16
C LEU A 18 -57.97 47.75 41.77
N ALA A 19 -56.84 48.22 42.29
CA ALA A 19 -55.56 47.53 42.24
C ALA A 19 -55.64 46.25 43.07
N GLY A 20 -56.10 45.17 42.46
CA GLY A 20 -55.90 43.82 42.96
C GLY A 20 -54.61 43.27 42.39
N CYS A 21 -53.56 43.17 43.21
CA CYS A 21 -52.38 42.33 42.95
C CYS A 21 -52.82 40.86 42.92
N GLY A 22 -53.43 40.44 41.82
CA GLY A 22 -53.72 39.04 41.53
C GLY A 22 -52.55 38.48 40.74
N ASN A 23 -51.66 37.75 41.43
CA ASN A 23 -50.73 36.82 40.80
C ASN A 23 -51.46 36.10 39.66
N GLN A 24 -51.08 36.39 38.40
CA GLN A 24 -51.40 35.49 37.31
C GLN A 24 -50.64 34.20 37.60
N ALA A 25 -51.29 33.31 38.35
CA ALA A 25 -51.00 31.90 38.29
C ALA A 25 -51.12 31.52 36.82
N LYS A 26 -49.97 31.40 36.14
CA LYS A 26 -49.87 30.69 34.87
C LYS A 26 -50.60 29.38 35.10
N ALA A 27 -51.78 29.23 34.48
CA ALA A 27 -52.53 27.99 34.53
C ALA A 27 -51.57 26.87 34.10
N SER A 28 -51.11 26.09 35.08
CA SER A 28 -50.28 24.94 34.83
C SER A 28 -51.14 23.97 34.04
N THR A 29 -50.82 23.79 32.77
CA THR A 29 -51.42 22.75 31.94
C THR A 29 -51.43 21.44 32.73
N PRO A 30 -52.55 20.69 32.73
CA PRO A 30 -52.63 19.43 33.46
C PRO A 30 -51.44 18.54 33.04
N LYS A 31 -50.62 18.11 34.01
CA LYS A 31 -49.51 17.18 33.74
C LYS A 31 -50.14 15.90 33.22
N THR A 32 -50.06 15.69 31.90
CA THR A 32 -50.50 14.45 31.29
C THR A 32 -49.63 13.30 31.82
N THR A 33 -50.21 12.10 31.90
CA THR A 33 -49.53 10.86 32.33
C THR A 33 -48.23 10.59 31.55
N GLY A 34 -48.13 11.10 30.30
CA GLY A 34 -46.94 11.03 29.46
C GLY A 34 -45.75 11.91 29.91
N GLN A 35 -46.00 13.08 30.52
CA GLN A 35 -44.92 14.03 30.86
C GLN A 35 -43.90 13.46 31.87
N PRO A 36 -44.30 12.83 33.00
CA PRO A 36 -43.34 12.23 33.92
C PRO A 36 -42.51 11.10 33.28
N GLN A 37 -43.12 10.32 32.38
CA GLN A 37 -42.42 9.23 31.68
C GLN A 37 -41.38 9.76 30.69
N LEU A 38 -41.68 10.87 30.00
CA LEU A 38 -40.73 11.57 29.14
C LEU A 38 -39.58 12.16 29.95
N THR A 39 -39.85 12.83 31.07
CA THR A 39 -38.78 13.34 31.96
C THR A 39 -37.85 12.24 32.44
N ARG A 40 -38.41 11.06 32.78
CA ARG A 40 -37.62 9.88 33.15
C ARG A 40 -36.78 9.38 31.98
N LEU A 41 -37.33 9.33 30.76
CA LEU A 41 -36.60 8.96 29.56
C LEU A 41 -35.42 9.91 29.31
N THR A 42 -35.66 11.23 29.30
CA THR A 42 -34.61 12.23 29.06
C THR A 42 -33.47 12.12 30.08
N LYS A 43 -33.79 11.88 31.36
CA LYS A 43 -32.77 11.64 32.39
C LYS A 43 -31.97 10.36 32.12
N GLN A 44 -32.65 9.27 31.74
CA GLN A 44 -32.00 8.01 31.43
C GLN A 44 -31.11 8.10 30.18
N VAL A 45 -31.56 8.78 29.14
CA VAL A 45 -30.77 9.06 27.92
C VAL A 45 -29.53 9.88 28.28
N ARG A 46 -29.67 10.94 29.08
CA ARG A 46 -28.53 11.75 29.53
C ARG A 46 -27.47 10.93 30.25
N ASN A 47 -27.89 9.98 31.08
CA ASN A 47 -26.95 9.11 31.82
C ASN A 47 -26.18 8.11 30.93
N LEU A 48 -26.51 7.98 29.64
CA LEU A 48 -25.73 7.20 28.69
C LEU A 48 -24.47 7.93 28.21
N TYR A 49 -24.35 9.23 28.50
CA TYR A 49 -23.29 10.10 28.03
C TYR A 49 -22.52 10.72 29.19
N ALA A 50 -21.23 11.00 28.96
CA ALA A 50 -20.36 11.66 29.93
C ALA A 50 -20.48 13.18 29.87
N ASP A 51 -20.99 13.72 28.77
CA ASP A 51 -21.10 15.15 28.54
C ASP A 51 -22.51 15.57 28.14
N SER A 52 -22.82 16.85 28.34
CA SER A 52 -24.13 17.42 28.02
C SER A 52 -24.35 17.67 26.52
N LYS A 53 -23.31 17.57 25.69
CA LYS A 53 -23.39 17.66 24.23
C LYS A 53 -23.66 16.28 23.60
N TYR A 54 -23.69 15.23 24.41
CA TYR A 54 -23.90 13.84 24.01
C TYR A 54 -22.82 13.33 23.04
N GLU A 55 -21.59 13.84 23.11
CA GLU A 55 -20.53 13.46 22.18
C GLU A 55 -19.74 12.25 22.65
N MET A 56 -19.66 12.01 23.96
CA MET A 56 -18.85 10.99 24.59
C MET A 56 -19.73 10.04 25.44
N PRO A 57 -19.49 8.72 25.38
CA PRO A 57 -20.22 7.76 26.20
C PRO A 57 -19.91 7.93 27.69
N ALA A 58 -20.89 7.60 28.52
CA ALA A 58 -20.63 7.40 29.94
C ALA A 58 -19.73 6.16 30.14
N LYS A 59 -18.85 6.21 31.14
CA LYS A 59 -17.95 5.09 31.50
C LYS A 59 -18.67 3.75 31.73
N GLN A 60 -19.93 3.82 32.14
CA GLN A 60 -20.79 2.68 32.47
C GLN A 60 -21.81 2.32 31.36
N LEU A 61 -21.60 2.82 30.14
CA LEU A 61 -22.44 2.45 29.00
C LEU A 61 -22.36 0.93 28.80
N SER A 62 -23.52 0.29 28.80
CA SER A 62 -23.66 -1.17 28.76
C SER A 62 -24.97 -1.56 28.08
N GLU A 63 -25.06 -2.80 27.61
CA GLU A 63 -26.29 -3.36 27.05
C GLU A 63 -27.47 -3.28 28.03
N ALA A 64 -27.22 -3.53 29.32
CA ALA A 64 -28.23 -3.41 30.38
C ALA A 64 -28.76 -1.97 30.50
N ALA A 65 -27.87 -0.97 30.44
CA ALA A 65 -28.27 0.43 30.45
C ALA A 65 -29.11 0.79 29.22
N LEU A 66 -28.67 0.37 28.02
CA LEU A 66 -29.39 0.60 26.76
C LEU A 66 -30.77 -0.05 26.76
N THR A 67 -30.88 -1.28 27.26
CA THR A 67 -32.14 -2.01 27.39
C THR A 67 -33.11 -1.29 28.32
N LYS A 68 -32.62 -0.83 29.48
CA LYS A 68 -33.42 -0.04 30.43
C LYS A 68 -34.00 1.23 29.79
N VAL A 69 -33.19 1.97 29.03
CA VAL A 69 -33.65 3.18 28.33
C VAL A 69 -34.62 2.82 27.19
N LYS A 70 -34.38 1.74 26.45
CA LYS A 70 -35.29 1.24 25.40
C LYS A 70 -36.67 0.91 25.99
N THR A 71 -36.75 0.18 27.10
CA THR A 71 -38.00 -0.13 27.79
C THR A 71 -38.74 1.15 28.19
N GLN A 72 -38.02 2.16 28.70
CA GLN A 72 -38.64 3.44 29.05
C GLN A 72 -39.12 4.20 27.80
N LYS A 73 -38.36 4.19 26.70
CA LYS A 73 -38.77 4.77 25.41
C LYS A 73 -40.07 4.14 24.89
N ASP A 74 -40.22 2.82 25.01
CA ASP A 74 -41.42 2.11 24.55
C ASP A 74 -42.65 2.49 25.38
N LYS A 75 -42.49 2.73 26.69
CA LYS A 75 -43.56 3.29 27.54
C LYS A 75 -43.98 4.69 27.09
N VAL A 76 -43.03 5.57 26.82
CA VAL A 76 -43.32 6.94 26.33
C VAL A 76 -43.99 6.88 24.95
N TYR A 77 -43.57 5.97 24.07
CA TYR A 77 -44.17 5.80 22.75
C TYR A 77 -45.66 5.43 22.80
N ARG A 78 -46.06 4.59 23.77
CA ARG A 78 -47.47 4.23 23.98
C ARG A 78 -48.32 5.42 24.44
N LEU A 79 -47.71 6.35 25.17
CA LEU A 79 -48.35 7.57 25.69
C LEU A 79 -48.16 8.80 24.79
N ARG A 80 -47.66 8.61 23.54
CA ARG A 80 -47.30 9.74 22.66
C ARG A 80 -48.47 10.65 22.29
N GLY A 81 -49.71 10.13 22.33
CA GLY A 81 -50.92 10.92 22.11
C GLY A 81 -51.16 11.98 23.19
N ASP A 82 -50.62 11.77 24.39
CA ASP A 82 -50.76 12.65 25.54
C ASP A 82 -49.66 13.73 25.60
N LEU A 83 -48.76 13.77 24.60
CA LEU A 83 -47.61 14.66 24.57
C LEU A 83 -47.91 15.92 23.75
N SER A 84 -47.53 17.08 24.28
CA SER A 84 -47.53 18.34 23.53
C SER A 84 -46.51 18.32 22.37
N LYS A 85 -46.65 19.24 21.41
CA LYS A 85 -45.70 19.38 20.30
C LYS A 85 -44.24 19.53 20.77
N ALA A 86 -44.00 20.28 21.84
CA ALA A 86 -42.67 20.47 22.41
C ALA A 86 -42.13 19.17 23.06
N GLN A 87 -43.01 18.41 23.72
CA GLN A 87 -42.68 17.11 24.31
C GLN A 87 -42.39 16.06 23.24
N LEU A 88 -43.14 16.05 22.14
CA LEU A 88 -42.87 15.19 20.97
C LEU A 88 -41.51 15.50 20.34
N LYS A 89 -41.13 16.78 20.24
CA LYS A 89 -39.79 17.18 19.77
C LYS A 89 -38.70 16.66 20.71
N THR A 90 -38.88 16.81 22.01
CA THR A 90 -37.94 16.28 23.02
C THR A 90 -37.84 14.76 22.92
N PHE A 91 -38.97 14.06 22.78
CA PHE A 91 -39.00 12.62 22.60
C PHE A 91 -38.24 12.17 21.35
N LYS A 92 -38.39 12.89 20.22
CA LYS A 92 -37.63 12.61 18.99
C LYS A 92 -36.11 12.77 19.21
N VAL A 93 -35.68 13.80 19.93
CA VAL A 93 -34.26 13.99 20.29
C VAL A 93 -33.77 12.84 21.17
N ASP A 94 -34.53 12.47 22.20
CA ASP A 94 -34.19 11.33 23.08
C ASP A 94 -34.08 10.01 22.30
N GLN A 95 -34.96 9.79 21.31
CA GLN A 95 -34.86 8.64 20.40
C GLN A 95 -33.56 8.67 19.58
N GLN A 96 -33.20 9.82 19.00
CA GLN A 96 -31.95 9.97 18.23
C GLN A 96 -30.72 9.74 19.11
N GLN A 97 -30.70 10.27 20.33
CA GLN A 97 -29.59 10.05 21.26
C GLN A 97 -29.52 8.61 21.74
N LEU A 98 -30.64 7.91 21.96
CA LEU A 98 -30.60 6.48 22.25
C LEU A 98 -30.02 5.68 21.06
N GLN A 99 -30.37 6.03 19.82
CA GLN A 99 -29.81 5.36 18.64
C GLN A 99 -28.30 5.62 18.51
N SER A 100 -27.85 6.85 18.72
CA SER A 100 -26.42 7.17 18.76
C SER A 100 -25.70 6.37 19.86
N ALA A 101 -26.27 6.26 21.05
CA ALA A 101 -25.65 5.52 22.16
C ALA A 101 -25.53 4.01 21.86
N LYS A 102 -26.51 3.42 21.15
CA LYS A 102 -26.43 2.03 20.70
C LYS A 102 -25.30 1.82 19.71
N LYS A 103 -25.13 2.72 18.74
CA LYS A 103 -24.03 2.66 17.77
C LYS A 103 -22.67 2.84 18.45
N ILE A 104 -22.57 3.77 19.41
CA ILE A 104 -21.37 3.96 20.23
C ILE A 104 -21.01 2.69 21.00
N PHE A 105 -22.00 2.01 21.59
CA PHE A 105 -21.79 0.74 22.29
C PHE A 105 -21.38 -0.37 21.32
N SER A 106 -22.09 -0.52 20.21
CA SER A 106 -21.81 -1.48 19.13
C SER A 106 -20.34 -1.42 18.69
N VAL A 107 -19.86 -0.23 18.27
CA VAL A 107 -18.46 -0.11 17.80
C VAL A 107 -17.43 -0.31 18.92
N GLN A 108 -17.72 0.10 20.16
CA GLN A 108 -16.81 -0.16 21.29
C GLN A 108 -16.72 -1.65 21.60
N ASP A 109 -17.86 -2.32 21.63
CA ASP A 109 -17.94 -3.74 21.92
C ASP A 109 -17.20 -4.53 20.83
N THR A 110 -17.45 -4.24 19.55
CA THR A 110 -16.70 -4.82 18.43
C THR A 110 -15.19 -4.60 18.58
N LEU A 111 -14.72 -3.37 18.81
CA LEU A 111 -13.27 -3.13 18.94
C LEU A 111 -12.67 -3.87 20.14
N ASN A 112 -13.39 -3.96 21.25
CA ASN A 112 -12.93 -4.67 22.45
C ASN A 112 -12.91 -6.20 22.25
N VAL A 113 -13.90 -6.75 21.57
CA VAL A 113 -14.00 -8.17 21.27
C VAL A 113 -12.97 -8.56 20.22
N GLU A 114 -12.95 -7.86 19.09
CA GLU A 114 -12.17 -8.23 17.91
C GLU A 114 -10.69 -7.88 18.01
N LEU A 115 -10.33 -6.66 18.43
CA LEU A 115 -8.91 -6.27 18.54
C LEU A 115 -8.35 -6.54 19.94
N GLY A 116 -9.17 -6.37 20.98
CA GLY A 116 -8.76 -6.59 22.37
C GLY A 116 -7.50 -5.81 22.78
N LYS A 117 -6.65 -6.43 23.59
CA LYS A 117 -5.36 -5.85 24.04
C LYS A 117 -4.25 -6.06 23.01
N ASP A 118 -4.33 -7.14 22.27
CA ASP A 118 -3.30 -7.58 21.33
C ASP A 118 -3.36 -6.81 20.01
N GLN A 119 -4.41 -6.00 19.82
CA GLN A 119 -4.68 -5.22 18.61
C GLN A 119 -4.68 -6.09 17.35
N LEU A 120 -5.22 -7.30 17.48
CA LEU A 120 -5.21 -8.32 16.45
C LEU A 120 -6.59 -8.93 16.32
N LEU A 121 -7.16 -8.92 15.11
CA LEU A 121 -8.46 -9.47 14.78
C LEU A 121 -8.55 -10.95 15.20
N LYS A 122 -9.55 -11.26 16.02
CA LYS A 122 -9.79 -12.60 16.54
C LYS A 122 -10.63 -13.45 15.60
N ASP A 123 -11.76 -12.93 15.12
CA ASP A 123 -12.58 -13.64 14.14
C ASP A 123 -12.15 -13.27 12.72
N GLU A 124 -11.42 -14.17 12.06
CA GLU A 124 -11.00 -13.98 10.67
C GLU A 124 -12.18 -13.92 9.69
N ASN A 125 -13.38 -14.34 10.09
CA ASN A 125 -14.61 -14.25 9.29
C ASN A 125 -15.48 -13.03 9.66
N PHE A 126 -14.95 -12.12 10.47
CA PHE A 126 -15.64 -10.93 10.89
C PHE A 126 -16.13 -10.10 9.69
N LYS A 127 -17.42 -9.73 9.74
CA LYS A 127 -18.06 -8.91 8.70
C LYS A 127 -18.02 -7.44 9.11
N ILE A 128 -17.15 -6.68 8.45
CA ILE A 128 -16.92 -5.28 8.83
C ILE A 128 -18.03 -4.30 8.41
N GLU A 129 -18.97 -4.71 7.55
CA GLU A 129 -20.00 -3.82 7.01
C GLU A 129 -20.84 -3.14 8.09
N ASP A 130 -21.31 -3.91 9.08
CA ASP A 130 -22.13 -3.38 10.19
C ASP A 130 -21.32 -2.38 11.04
N PHE A 131 -20.05 -2.70 11.31
CA PHE A 131 -19.14 -1.82 12.01
C PHE A 131 -18.90 -0.52 11.23
N ASN A 132 -18.62 -0.60 9.93
CA ASN A 132 -18.36 0.55 9.07
C ASN A 132 -19.60 1.45 8.94
N ASN A 133 -20.80 0.86 8.85
CA ASN A 133 -22.06 1.59 8.83
C ASN A 133 -22.32 2.34 10.15
N ASP A 134 -22.04 1.71 11.28
CA ASP A 134 -22.15 2.34 12.60
C ASP A 134 -21.08 3.43 12.78
N PHE A 135 -19.84 3.18 12.38
CA PHE A 135 -18.74 4.14 12.50
C PHE A 135 -18.93 5.35 11.59
N ALA A 136 -19.38 5.18 10.35
CA ALA A 136 -19.71 6.26 9.43
C ALA A 136 -20.83 7.17 9.99
N TYR A 137 -21.85 6.57 10.62
CA TYR A 137 -22.86 7.34 11.33
C TYR A 137 -22.25 8.18 12.45
N LEU A 138 -21.31 7.62 13.22
CA LEU A 138 -20.68 8.32 14.34
C LEU A 138 -19.72 9.42 13.88
N LEU A 139 -19.03 9.28 12.75
CA LEU A 139 -18.26 10.36 12.15
C LEU A 139 -19.14 11.60 11.87
N ALA A 140 -20.36 11.38 11.36
CA ALA A 140 -21.29 12.46 11.03
C ALA A 140 -22.01 13.07 12.25
N HIS A 141 -22.23 12.30 13.33
CA HIS A 141 -23.13 12.70 14.41
C HIS A 141 -22.50 12.75 15.81
N LYS A 142 -21.28 12.24 15.98
CA LYS A 142 -20.56 12.04 17.25
C LYS A 142 -19.04 12.19 17.04
N ALA A 143 -18.63 13.31 16.41
CA ALA A 143 -17.27 13.54 15.92
C ALA A 143 -16.17 13.31 16.98
N LYS A 144 -16.35 13.77 18.22
CA LYS A 144 -15.33 13.57 19.27
C LYS A 144 -15.12 12.11 19.63
N PHE A 145 -16.20 11.36 19.80
CA PHE A 145 -16.09 9.93 20.06
C PHE A 145 -15.48 9.20 18.86
N ALA A 146 -15.94 9.50 17.63
CA ALA A 146 -15.40 8.90 16.43
C ALA A 146 -13.89 9.17 16.27
N ALA A 147 -13.45 10.40 16.57
CA ALA A 147 -12.03 10.75 16.59
C ALA A 147 -11.25 9.93 17.62
N SER A 148 -11.81 9.69 18.82
CA SER A 148 -11.14 8.94 19.88
C SER A 148 -10.88 7.46 19.58
N ILE A 149 -11.62 6.89 18.61
CA ILE A 149 -11.47 5.48 18.20
C ILE A 149 -10.99 5.32 16.76
N LYS A 150 -10.66 6.42 16.06
CA LYS A 150 -10.37 6.44 14.62
C LYS A 150 -9.25 5.47 14.25
N ASP A 151 -8.15 5.50 15.00
CA ASP A 151 -6.98 4.67 14.70
C ASP A 151 -7.29 3.18 14.86
N LYS A 152 -8.05 2.82 15.89
CA LYS A 152 -8.51 1.43 16.09
C LYS A 152 -9.49 0.99 15.00
N ALA A 153 -10.39 1.86 14.58
CA ALA A 153 -11.32 1.58 13.48
C ALA A 153 -10.57 1.40 12.15
N THR A 154 -9.57 2.23 11.87
CA THR A 154 -8.69 2.09 10.70
C THR A 154 -7.87 0.81 10.76
N LEU A 155 -7.34 0.44 11.92
CA LEU A 155 -6.62 -0.81 12.10
C LEU A 155 -7.51 -2.02 11.81
N LEU A 156 -8.71 -2.07 12.42
CA LEU A 156 -9.67 -3.15 12.16
C LEU A 156 -10.00 -3.29 10.67
N ASP A 157 -10.22 -2.18 9.97
CA ASP A 157 -10.49 -2.17 8.52
C ASP A 157 -9.31 -2.69 7.69
N ARG A 158 -8.08 -2.30 8.03
CA ARG A 158 -6.87 -2.81 7.37
C ARG A 158 -6.70 -4.31 7.60
N GLU A 159 -6.87 -4.78 8.82
CA GLU A 159 -6.72 -6.21 9.15
C GLU A 159 -7.75 -7.08 8.43
N VAL A 160 -9.03 -6.67 8.41
CA VAL A 160 -10.09 -7.40 7.69
C VAL A 160 -9.78 -7.47 6.18
N LYS A 161 -9.36 -6.35 5.58
CA LYS A 161 -9.00 -6.31 4.14
C LYS A 161 -7.78 -7.17 3.83
N ALA A 162 -6.73 -7.11 4.66
CA ALA A 162 -5.55 -7.94 4.50
C ALA A 162 -5.89 -9.43 4.63
N ILE A 163 -6.71 -9.82 5.61
CA ILE A 163 -7.17 -11.21 5.78
C ILE A 163 -7.99 -11.68 4.57
N ALA A 164 -8.84 -10.82 3.99
CA ALA A 164 -9.58 -11.16 2.78
C ALA A 164 -8.65 -11.47 1.59
N LEU A 165 -7.59 -10.67 1.42
CA LEU A 165 -6.58 -10.90 0.39
C LEU A 165 -5.73 -12.15 0.67
N VAL A 166 -5.39 -12.40 1.94
CA VAL A 166 -4.74 -13.65 2.34
C VAL A 166 -5.59 -14.86 1.97
N LYS A 167 -6.89 -14.83 2.31
CA LYS A 167 -7.82 -15.92 1.93
C LYS A 167 -7.89 -16.09 0.42
N ALA A 168 -7.91 -15.00 -0.34
CA ALA A 168 -7.92 -15.04 -1.80
C ALA A 168 -6.63 -15.65 -2.38
N ALA A 169 -5.49 -15.39 -1.77
CA ALA A 169 -4.20 -15.96 -2.15
C ALA A 169 -4.06 -17.44 -1.75
N THR A 170 -4.63 -17.84 -0.61
CA THR A 170 -4.50 -19.21 -0.08
C THR A 170 -5.58 -20.19 -0.56
N THR A 171 -6.58 -19.72 -1.31
CA THR A 171 -7.72 -20.54 -1.76
C THR A 171 -7.71 -20.71 -3.27
N GLY A 172 -7.80 -21.95 -3.73
CA GLY A 172 -7.76 -22.29 -5.16
C GLY A 172 -6.33 -22.32 -5.70
N ASP A 173 -6.19 -22.17 -7.02
CA ASP A 173 -4.89 -22.17 -7.68
C ASP A 173 -4.09 -20.92 -7.28
N PRO A 174 -2.83 -21.08 -6.84
CA PRO A 174 -2.02 -19.94 -6.44
C PRO A 174 -1.76 -18.99 -7.62
N ASP A 175 -1.98 -17.70 -7.39
CA ASP A 175 -1.83 -16.63 -8.38
C ASP A 175 -0.87 -15.58 -7.82
N GLN A 176 0.16 -15.21 -8.61
CA GLN A 176 1.20 -14.30 -8.15
C GLN A 176 0.65 -12.92 -7.77
N THR A 177 -0.32 -12.40 -8.52
CA THR A 177 -0.95 -11.11 -8.24
C THR A 177 -1.68 -11.13 -6.90
N LYS A 178 -2.41 -12.21 -6.60
CA LYS A 178 -3.11 -12.36 -5.30
C LYS A 178 -2.13 -12.48 -4.14
N ILE A 179 -1.02 -13.19 -4.33
CA ILE A 179 0.06 -13.35 -3.34
C ILE A 179 0.70 -11.99 -3.03
N ASP A 180 1.02 -11.20 -4.06
CA ASP A 180 1.64 -9.89 -3.91
C ASP A 180 0.67 -8.90 -3.23
N GLN A 181 -0.59 -8.87 -3.66
CA GLN A 181 -1.64 -8.06 -3.02
C GLN A 181 -1.83 -8.41 -1.54
N ALA A 182 -1.81 -9.71 -1.19
CA ALA A 182 -1.91 -10.15 0.19
C ALA A 182 -0.69 -9.71 1.02
N ARG A 183 0.52 -9.81 0.45
CA ARG A 183 1.77 -9.40 1.10
C ARG A 183 1.81 -7.90 1.36
N ASP A 184 1.46 -7.08 0.39
CA ASP A 184 1.40 -5.62 0.54
C ASP A 184 0.39 -5.20 1.61
N ALA A 185 -0.79 -5.84 1.60
CA ALA A 185 -1.82 -5.57 2.59
C ALA A 185 -1.38 -5.96 4.01
N ILE A 186 -0.65 -7.08 4.18
CA ILE A 186 -0.06 -7.46 5.47
C ILE A 186 0.98 -6.44 5.93
N ASN A 187 1.87 -6.00 5.03
CA ASN A 187 2.93 -5.06 5.37
C ASN A 187 2.41 -3.66 5.77
N ALA A 188 1.26 -3.26 5.21
CA ALA A 188 0.56 -2.02 5.55
C ALA A 188 -0.14 -2.03 6.93
N VAL A 189 -0.31 -3.20 7.56
CA VAL A 189 -0.83 -3.33 8.93
C VAL A 189 0.33 -3.13 9.92
N ASP A 190 0.32 -2.06 10.69
CA ASP A 190 1.38 -1.72 11.65
C ASP A 190 1.25 -2.48 12.99
N VAL A 191 1.08 -3.80 12.91
CA VAL A 191 0.98 -4.70 14.07
C VAL A 191 1.90 -5.89 13.83
N LYS A 192 2.98 -5.99 14.61
CA LYS A 192 3.99 -7.06 14.46
C LYS A 192 3.36 -8.46 14.52
N ALA A 193 2.48 -8.70 15.49
CA ALA A 193 1.81 -9.99 15.66
C ALA A 193 0.95 -10.37 14.45
N PHE A 194 0.33 -9.38 13.78
CA PHE A 194 -0.41 -9.59 12.54
C PHE A 194 0.54 -10.02 11.42
N LYS A 195 1.65 -9.28 11.22
CA LYS A 195 2.66 -9.61 10.19
C LYS A 195 3.23 -11.01 10.36
N ASP A 196 3.69 -11.34 11.58
CA ASP A 196 4.27 -12.64 11.90
C ASP A 196 3.28 -13.80 11.60
N LYS A 197 1.99 -13.59 11.88
CA LYS A 197 0.93 -14.60 11.70
C LYS A 197 0.63 -14.89 10.22
N TYR A 198 0.72 -13.89 9.34
CA TYR A 198 0.23 -14.00 7.96
C TYR A 198 1.32 -14.01 6.88
N LEU A 199 2.49 -13.39 7.09
CA LEU A 199 3.58 -13.41 6.10
C LEU A 199 4.06 -14.84 5.81
N SER A 200 4.27 -15.64 6.86
CA SER A 200 4.68 -17.06 6.73
C SER A 200 3.72 -17.88 5.87
N LYS A 201 2.40 -17.67 6.03
CA LYS A 201 1.38 -18.35 5.21
C LYS A 201 1.46 -17.95 3.73
N ILE A 202 1.72 -16.68 3.45
CA ILE A 202 1.86 -16.18 2.07
C ILE A 202 3.18 -16.65 1.44
N ASP A 203 4.26 -16.70 2.20
CA ASP A 203 5.53 -17.28 1.76
C ASP A 203 5.39 -18.76 1.38
N ASP A 204 4.63 -19.53 2.16
CA ASP A 204 4.34 -20.94 1.87
C ASP A 204 3.53 -21.14 0.58
N VAL A 205 2.54 -20.28 0.33
CA VAL A 205 1.75 -20.31 -0.91
C VAL A 205 2.62 -19.95 -2.12
N ASN A 206 3.44 -18.92 -1.99
CA ASN A 206 4.37 -18.51 -3.05
C ASN A 206 5.37 -19.63 -3.38
N ARG A 207 5.91 -20.30 -2.37
CA ARG A 207 6.79 -21.46 -2.57
C ARG A 207 6.08 -22.57 -3.36
N LYS A 208 4.85 -22.93 -2.98
CA LYS A 208 4.05 -23.96 -3.68
C LYS A 208 3.70 -23.59 -5.12
N LEU A 209 3.44 -22.31 -5.41
CA LEU A 209 3.21 -21.83 -6.78
C LEU A 209 4.45 -22.08 -7.65
N VAL A 210 5.62 -21.74 -7.13
CA VAL A 210 6.90 -21.91 -7.82
C VAL A 210 7.21 -23.40 -8.01
N GLU A 211 7.03 -24.22 -6.97
CA GLU A 211 7.20 -25.68 -7.03
C GLU A 211 6.22 -26.35 -8.01
N GLY A 212 4.95 -25.93 -8.04
CA GLY A 212 3.93 -26.46 -8.95
C GLY A 212 4.23 -26.16 -10.42
N ARG A 213 4.69 -24.94 -10.73
CA ARG A 213 5.13 -24.54 -12.08
C ARG A 213 6.36 -25.34 -12.54
N ALA A 214 7.26 -25.68 -11.61
CA ALA A 214 8.42 -26.51 -11.91
C ALA A 214 8.07 -27.99 -12.20
N LEU A 215 6.93 -28.48 -11.71
CA LEU A 215 6.51 -29.88 -11.81
C LEU A 215 5.51 -30.16 -12.96
N SER A 216 4.72 -29.18 -13.41
CA SER A 216 3.63 -29.44 -14.38
C SER A 216 4.06 -29.50 -15.85
N GLY A 217 5.30 -29.12 -16.20
CA GLY A 217 5.83 -29.16 -17.58
C GLY A 217 5.02 -28.37 -18.63
N SER A 218 3.97 -27.66 -18.21
CA SER A 218 3.02 -26.93 -19.04
C SER A 218 3.44 -25.47 -19.01
N SER A 219 4.59 -25.23 -19.62
CA SER A 219 5.29 -23.97 -19.55
C SER A 219 4.91 -23.11 -20.76
N LYS A 220 3.64 -22.70 -20.84
CA LYS A 220 3.25 -21.58 -21.71
C LYS A 220 3.00 -20.37 -20.83
N ILE A 221 4.05 -19.57 -20.71
CA ILE A 221 4.01 -18.29 -20.00
C ILE A 221 3.72 -17.23 -21.05
N TYR A 222 2.76 -16.34 -20.81
CA TYR A 222 2.45 -15.26 -21.73
C TYR A 222 2.86 -13.93 -21.09
N ASP A 223 3.43 -13.02 -21.88
CA ASP A 223 3.69 -11.66 -21.43
C ASP A 223 2.38 -10.86 -21.29
N LYS A 224 2.48 -9.64 -20.75
CA LYS A 224 1.35 -8.71 -20.58
C LYS A 224 0.64 -8.31 -21.88
N ASP A 225 1.27 -8.58 -23.02
CA ASP A 225 0.78 -8.26 -24.36
C ASP A 225 0.23 -9.52 -25.07
N GLY A 226 0.22 -10.68 -24.39
CA GLY A 226 -0.32 -11.94 -24.87
C GLY A 226 0.64 -12.80 -25.70
N ASN A 227 1.93 -12.48 -25.74
CA ASN A 227 2.93 -13.26 -26.49
C ASN A 227 3.47 -14.42 -25.66
N GLU A 228 3.58 -15.60 -26.27
CA GLU A 228 4.13 -16.81 -25.64
C GLU A 228 5.65 -16.64 -25.40
N VAL A 229 6.06 -16.72 -24.14
CA VAL A 229 7.43 -16.61 -23.67
C VAL A 229 8.06 -18.00 -23.68
N PRO A 230 9.21 -18.21 -24.35
CA PRO A 230 9.84 -19.53 -24.44
C PRO A 230 10.24 -20.07 -23.07
N THR A 231 9.98 -21.36 -22.86
CA THR A 231 10.28 -22.00 -21.57
C THR A 231 11.26 -23.14 -21.70
N TYR A 232 12.07 -23.30 -20.65
CA TYR A 232 13.21 -24.18 -20.65
C TYR A 232 13.11 -25.18 -19.50
N ASP A 233 13.55 -26.41 -19.72
CA ASP A 233 13.60 -27.43 -18.67
C ASP A 233 14.72 -27.13 -17.65
N LYS A 234 14.79 -27.95 -16.59
CA LYS A 234 15.82 -27.86 -15.55
C LYS A 234 17.27 -28.06 -16.05
N PHE A 235 17.46 -28.34 -17.34
CA PHE A 235 18.73 -28.52 -18.01
C PHE A 235 18.99 -27.45 -19.09
N GLY A 236 18.09 -26.47 -19.24
CA GLY A 236 18.24 -25.34 -20.17
C GLY A 236 17.86 -25.65 -21.61
N ASN A 237 17.13 -26.75 -21.88
CA ASN A 237 16.64 -27.04 -23.23
C ASN A 237 15.26 -26.40 -23.45
N LEU A 238 15.03 -25.83 -24.64
CA LEU A 238 13.70 -25.35 -25.04
C LEU A 238 12.69 -26.50 -24.99
N ILE A 239 11.64 -26.32 -24.20
CA ILE A 239 10.50 -27.24 -24.18
C ILE A 239 9.59 -26.86 -25.36
N ASN A 240 9.72 -27.58 -26.47
CA ASN A 240 8.85 -27.43 -27.63
C ASN A 240 7.80 -28.53 -27.62
N ASP A 241 6.52 -28.15 -27.58
CA ASP A 241 5.40 -29.09 -27.68
C ASP A 241 5.17 -29.47 -29.15
N GLU A 242 5.95 -30.40 -29.66
CA GLU A 242 5.54 -31.21 -30.82
C GLU A 242 5.32 -32.65 -30.36
N THR A 243 4.05 -33.00 -30.24
CA THR A 243 3.57 -34.38 -30.31
C THR A 243 4.17 -35.07 -31.54
N SER A 244 5.07 -36.02 -31.33
CA SER A 244 5.31 -37.10 -32.29
C SER A 244 5.49 -38.42 -31.55
N SER A 245 4.40 -39.20 -31.55
CA SER A 245 4.46 -40.64 -31.38
C SER A 245 5.31 -41.25 -32.49
N ALA A 246 6.44 -41.90 -32.16
CA ALA A 246 7.01 -42.92 -33.04
C ALA A 246 7.83 -43.95 -32.27
N LYS A 247 7.11 -45.02 -31.97
CA LYS A 247 7.51 -46.39 -31.65
C LYS A 247 8.82 -46.85 -32.34
N THR A 248 9.69 -47.47 -31.56
CA THR A 248 10.85 -48.27 -31.97
C THR A 248 10.46 -49.53 -32.76
N THR A 249 11.11 -49.81 -33.91
CA THR A 249 11.77 -51.11 -34.25
C THR A 249 12.53 -51.05 -35.61
N PRO A 250 13.54 -51.93 -35.85
CA PRO A 250 14.64 -51.71 -36.81
C PRO A 250 14.66 -52.66 -38.03
N SER A 251 15.33 -52.27 -39.14
CA SER A 251 16.09 -53.16 -40.06
C SER A 251 16.69 -52.44 -41.29
N ASN A 252 18.03 -52.41 -41.34
CA ASN A 252 19.04 -52.60 -42.42
C ASN A 252 18.73 -52.40 -43.96
N PRO A 253 19.75 -52.35 -44.87
CA PRO A 253 20.03 -51.17 -45.70
C PRO A 253 20.10 -51.46 -47.23
N ALA A 254 20.18 -50.44 -48.08
CA ALA A 254 20.80 -50.56 -49.41
C ALA A 254 21.08 -49.19 -50.08
N THR A 255 22.35 -49.01 -50.50
CA THR A 255 22.86 -48.38 -51.75
C THR A 255 22.14 -47.16 -52.31
N GLY A 256 22.75 -46.02 -52.64
CA GLY A 256 24.06 -45.64 -53.19
C GLY A 256 23.79 -44.23 -53.76
N GLY A 257 24.69 -43.27 -53.88
CA GLY A 257 26.10 -43.24 -54.14
C GLY A 257 26.48 -41.78 -54.42
N GLN A 258 27.78 -41.51 -54.31
CA GLN A 258 28.50 -40.39 -54.92
C GLN A 258 28.13 -38.96 -54.47
N THR A 259 28.98 -38.39 -53.62
CA THR A 259 30.10 -37.57 -54.13
C THR A 259 31.14 -37.33 -53.05
N SER A 260 32.39 -37.41 -53.47
CA SER A 260 33.58 -37.63 -52.66
C SER A 260 34.35 -36.33 -52.44
N SER A 261 34.91 -36.23 -51.23
CA SER A 261 36.29 -35.76 -50.90
C SER A 261 36.69 -34.32 -51.29
N ALA A 262 37.29 -33.50 -50.43
CA ALA A 262 38.30 -33.74 -49.39
C ALA A 262 38.31 -32.53 -48.42
N SER A 263 38.93 -32.46 -47.24
CA SER A 263 39.94 -33.27 -46.55
C SER A 263 40.09 -32.77 -45.10
N ALA A 264 40.74 -33.61 -44.27
CA ALA A 264 41.48 -33.29 -43.03
C ALA A 264 40.75 -33.29 -41.65
N THR A 265 40.56 -34.51 -41.14
CA THR A 265 41.14 -35.08 -39.90
C THR A 265 41.64 -34.16 -38.77
N ALA A 266 40.89 -34.16 -37.65
CA ALA A 266 41.22 -34.35 -36.20
C ALA A 266 42.64 -33.99 -35.64
N PRO A 267 42.81 -33.61 -34.33
CA PRO A 267 42.05 -34.15 -33.20
C PRO A 267 41.64 -33.20 -32.04
N GLN A 268 40.69 -33.72 -31.26
CA GLN A 268 40.20 -33.23 -29.97
C GLN A 268 41.32 -32.81 -29.00
N ARG A 269 41.14 -31.64 -28.38
CA ARG A 269 41.52 -31.43 -26.98
C ARG A 269 40.25 -31.34 -26.14
N ASN A 270 40.15 -32.23 -25.15
CA ASN A 270 39.22 -32.10 -24.05
C ASN A 270 39.47 -30.76 -23.34
N SER A 271 38.46 -29.90 -23.33
CA SER A 271 38.31 -28.85 -22.33
C SER A 271 36.99 -29.09 -21.60
N SER A 272 37.15 -29.46 -20.33
CA SER A 272 36.13 -29.55 -19.30
C SER A 272 35.09 -28.44 -19.39
N ASN A 273 33.85 -28.81 -19.66
CA ASN A 273 32.70 -27.92 -19.68
C ASN A 273 32.28 -27.64 -18.23
N THR A 274 32.91 -26.63 -17.60
CA THR A 274 32.52 -26.14 -16.28
C THR A 274 31.12 -25.56 -16.38
N GLN A 275 30.15 -26.22 -15.72
CA GLN A 275 28.77 -25.74 -15.58
C GLN A 275 28.74 -24.31 -15.01
N PRO A 276 27.91 -23.39 -15.53
CA PRO A 276 27.76 -22.05 -14.98
C PRO A 276 27.27 -22.10 -13.52
N SER A 277 27.83 -21.25 -12.67
CA SER A 277 27.51 -21.22 -11.24
C SER A 277 26.09 -20.70 -10.97
N THR A 278 25.39 -21.34 -10.03
CA THR A 278 24.05 -20.94 -9.52
C THR A 278 24.05 -19.65 -8.69
N SER A 279 25.21 -19.01 -8.59
CA SER A 279 25.45 -17.74 -7.92
C SER A 279 26.70 -17.09 -8.50
N LYS A 280 26.76 -15.77 -8.49
CA LYS A 280 27.96 -15.02 -8.85
C LYS A 280 27.99 -13.73 -8.04
N VAL A 281 29.18 -13.33 -7.60
CA VAL A 281 29.45 -12.00 -7.04
C VAL A 281 30.72 -11.52 -7.71
N LEU A 282 30.68 -10.32 -8.29
CA LEU A 282 31.79 -9.73 -9.04
C LEU A 282 32.85 -9.18 -8.09
N GLY A 283 32.46 -8.70 -6.90
CA GLY A 283 33.39 -8.12 -5.93
C GLY A 283 33.64 -6.65 -6.21
N VAL A 284 32.61 -5.92 -6.60
CA VAL A 284 32.66 -4.47 -6.76
C VAL A 284 32.96 -3.83 -5.39
N SER A 285 33.91 -2.90 -5.37
CA SER A 285 34.29 -2.21 -4.12
C SER A 285 33.36 -1.04 -3.84
N PHE A 286 32.89 -0.94 -2.60
CA PHE A 286 32.04 0.15 -2.11
C PHE A 286 32.74 1.51 -2.12
N ILE A 287 32.01 2.54 -2.56
CA ILE A 287 32.41 3.95 -2.50
C ILE A 287 31.31 4.74 -1.81
N SER A 288 31.62 5.30 -0.63
CA SER A 288 30.66 6.10 0.14
C SER A 288 30.44 7.49 -0.48
N GLN A 289 29.19 7.82 -0.79
CA GLN A 289 28.80 9.17 -1.24
C GLN A 289 28.94 10.22 -0.13
N GLU A 290 28.62 9.84 1.10
CA GLU A 290 28.77 10.67 2.31
C GLU A 290 30.22 11.03 2.60
N ALA A 291 31.15 10.09 2.43
CA ALA A 291 32.58 10.35 2.62
C ALA A 291 33.14 11.39 1.63
N ALA A 292 32.49 11.57 0.47
CA ALA A 292 32.81 12.60 -0.51
C ALA A 292 32.05 13.91 -0.28
N GLY A 293 31.21 14.00 0.76
CA GLY A 293 30.34 15.14 1.05
C GLY A 293 29.22 15.31 0.01
N ALA A 294 28.85 14.25 -0.69
CA ALA A 294 27.88 14.25 -1.78
C ALA A 294 26.64 13.42 -1.41
N PRO A 295 25.77 13.91 -0.51
CA PRO A 295 24.60 13.16 -0.04
C PRO A 295 23.59 12.84 -1.14
N GLU A 296 23.61 13.57 -2.27
CA GLU A 296 22.76 13.36 -3.44
C GLU A 296 23.58 12.76 -4.60
N GLY A 297 24.66 12.04 -4.29
CA GLY A 297 25.66 11.56 -5.24
C GLY A 297 25.52 10.09 -5.67
N CYS A 298 24.39 9.44 -5.39
CA CYS A 298 24.22 7.98 -5.51
C CYS A 298 24.49 7.43 -6.93
N GLU A 299 24.11 8.16 -7.98
CA GLU A 299 24.37 7.78 -9.37
C GLU A 299 25.86 7.78 -9.70
N ALA A 300 26.56 8.85 -9.31
CA ALA A 300 27.97 9.02 -9.58
C ALA A 300 28.81 8.01 -8.80
N ALA A 301 28.44 7.75 -7.55
CA ALA A 301 29.09 6.76 -6.71
C ALA A 301 28.91 5.36 -7.31
N SER A 302 27.68 4.94 -7.60
CA SER A 302 27.37 3.63 -8.19
C SER A 302 28.06 3.43 -9.55
N ALA A 303 28.08 4.46 -10.40
CA ALA A 303 28.81 4.42 -11.66
C ALA A 303 30.31 4.19 -11.45
N LEU A 304 30.92 4.91 -10.50
CA LEU A 304 32.35 4.83 -10.24
C LEU A 304 32.74 3.47 -9.63
N GLU A 305 31.91 2.91 -8.75
CA GLU A 305 32.06 1.54 -8.22
C GLU A 305 32.14 0.52 -9.36
N ALA A 306 31.15 0.56 -10.26
CA ALA A 306 31.06 -0.33 -11.42
C ALA A 306 32.21 -0.13 -12.41
N LEU A 307 32.61 1.12 -12.69
CA LEU A 307 33.75 1.45 -13.56
C LEU A 307 35.07 0.95 -12.97
N HIS A 308 35.32 1.17 -11.68
CA HIS A 308 36.52 0.70 -11.00
C HIS A 308 36.66 -0.82 -11.07
N TYR A 309 35.56 -1.55 -10.89
CA TYR A 309 35.56 -3.00 -11.05
C TYR A 309 35.98 -3.44 -12.46
N LYS A 310 35.58 -2.70 -13.49
CA LYS A 310 35.98 -2.95 -14.88
C LYS A 310 37.40 -2.44 -15.22
N GLY A 311 38.12 -1.88 -14.24
CA GLY A 311 39.44 -1.28 -14.44
C GLY A 311 39.42 0.08 -15.15
N HIS A 312 38.23 0.67 -15.30
CA HIS A 312 38.03 2.01 -15.85
C HIS A 312 38.03 3.06 -14.73
N ALA A 313 38.29 4.31 -15.09
CA ALA A 313 38.32 5.46 -14.17
C ALA A 313 39.18 5.26 -12.90
N SER A 314 40.12 4.31 -12.87
CA SER A 314 40.86 3.87 -11.65
C SER A 314 41.70 4.96 -10.97
N GLY A 315 41.99 6.07 -11.65
CA GLY A 315 42.66 7.25 -11.09
C GLY A 315 41.71 8.31 -10.53
N MET A 316 40.40 8.09 -10.56
CA MET A 316 39.39 9.07 -10.17
C MET A 316 38.86 8.78 -8.76
N SER A 317 38.86 9.81 -7.93
CA SER A 317 38.01 9.86 -6.74
C SER A 317 36.56 10.20 -7.12
N LEU A 318 35.60 9.90 -6.25
CA LEU A 318 34.21 10.33 -6.42
C LEU A 318 34.10 11.85 -6.60
N ALA A 319 34.85 12.63 -5.82
CA ALA A 319 34.89 14.09 -5.95
C ALA A 319 35.41 14.57 -7.32
N SER A 320 36.41 13.90 -7.90
CA SER A 320 36.87 14.22 -9.27
C SER A 320 35.90 13.75 -10.35
N PHE A 321 35.17 12.66 -10.11
CA PHE A 321 34.19 12.11 -11.04
C PHE A 321 32.94 12.98 -11.11
N LEU A 322 32.42 13.42 -9.95
CA LEU A 322 31.27 14.35 -9.85
C LEU A 322 31.48 15.67 -10.60
N LYS A 323 32.72 16.16 -10.71
CA LYS A 323 33.04 17.37 -11.50
C LYS A 323 32.80 17.22 -13.00
N THR A 324 32.72 15.99 -13.49
CA THR A 324 32.48 15.69 -14.91
C THR A 324 31.01 15.42 -15.22
N MET A 325 30.17 15.30 -14.17
CA MET A 325 28.76 14.97 -14.31
C MET A 325 28.01 16.11 -15.04
N PRO A 326 27.24 15.81 -16.09
CA PRO A 326 26.45 16.82 -16.77
C PRO A 326 25.37 17.34 -15.81
N ILE A 327 25.22 18.65 -15.69
CA ILE A 327 24.17 19.31 -14.89
C ILE A 327 23.12 19.88 -15.83
N ALA A 328 21.85 19.55 -15.59
CA ALA A 328 20.72 20.12 -16.33
C ALA A 328 20.34 21.48 -15.74
N SER A 329 20.50 22.55 -16.51
CA SER A 329 20.18 23.92 -16.05
C SER A 329 18.69 24.14 -15.75
N ASN A 330 17.81 23.30 -16.31
CA ASN A 330 16.36 23.30 -16.09
C ASN A 330 15.91 22.22 -15.07
N GLY A 331 16.84 21.52 -14.42
CA GLY A 331 16.52 20.47 -13.46
C GLY A 331 15.90 19.20 -14.07
N ASN A 332 15.97 19.01 -15.39
CA ASN A 332 15.40 17.83 -16.06
C ASN A 332 16.40 16.64 -16.01
N PRO A 333 16.10 15.56 -15.25
CA PRO A 333 17.00 14.42 -15.07
C PRO A 333 17.27 13.65 -16.37
N TYR A 334 16.41 13.78 -17.40
CA TYR A 334 16.64 13.17 -18.71
C TYR A 334 17.75 13.86 -19.52
N GLN A 335 18.18 15.07 -19.13
CA GLN A 335 19.16 15.90 -19.84
C GLN A 335 20.49 16.05 -19.08
N GLY A 336 20.50 15.77 -17.78
CA GLY A 336 21.64 15.90 -16.87
C GLY A 336 21.16 15.85 -15.42
N PHE A 337 22.09 15.87 -14.46
CA PHE A 337 21.74 15.88 -13.05
C PHE A 337 21.02 17.17 -12.64
N GLY A 338 19.93 17.03 -11.90
CA GLY A 338 19.17 18.18 -11.38
C GLY A 338 19.81 18.78 -10.13
N GLY A 339 20.12 20.08 -10.17
CA GLY A 339 20.65 20.79 -8.99
C GLY A 339 22.12 20.46 -8.69
N THR A 340 22.40 19.98 -7.48
CA THR A 340 23.77 19.69 -7.00
C THR A 340 23.82 18.37 -6.22
N PRO A 341 24.89 17.57 -6.35
CA PRO A 341 25.05 16.34 -5.59
C PRO A 341 25.46 16.59 -4.11
N TYR A 342 25.81 17.84 -3.75
CA TYR A 342 26.45 18.17 -2.47
C TYR A 342 25.49 18.68 -1.37
N ALA A 343 24.22 18.90 -1.68
CA ALA A 343 23.23 19.42 -0.74
C ALA A 343 21.81 19.17 -1.25
N VAL A 344 20.86 18.98 -0.34
CA VAL A 344 19.42 18.94 -0.68
C VAL A 344 18.96 20.31 -1.16
N VAL A 345 18.28 20.37 -2.31
CA VAL A 345 17.74 21.57 -2.92
C VAL A 345 16.22 21.43 -3.03
N ASP A 346 15.50 22.25 -2.28
CA ASP A 346 14.04 22.22 -2.25
C ASP A 346 13.42 22.49 -3.63
N GLY A 347 12.43 21.69 -4.00
CA GLY A 347 11.72 21.78 -5.28
C GLY A 347 12.51 21.33 -6.52
N VAL A 348 13.71 20.77 -6.37
CA VAL A 348 14.51 20.23 -7.49
C VAL A 348 14.59 18.71 -7.36
N TYR A 349 14.31 18.00 -8.45
CA TYR A 349 14.52 16.55 -8.49
C TYR A 349 16.02 16.25 -8.68
N GLN A 350 16.68 15.82 -7.62
CA GLN A 350 18.13 15.63 -7.60
C GLN A 350 18.51 14.22 -8.04
N SER A 351 18.48 14.02 -9.36
CA SER A 351 18.89 12.77 -9.98
C SER A 351 19.33 13.01 -11.43
N ILE A 352 19.97 12.01 -12.02
CA ILE A 352 20.22 11.90 -13.46
C ILE A 352 19.67 10.57 -13.97
N PHE A 353 18.93 10.59 -15.07
CA PHE A 353 18.31 9.38 -15.65
C PHE A 353 19.14 8.74 -16.76
N PRO A 354 18.88 7.47 -17.11
CA PRO A 354 19.69 6.70 -18.06
C PRO A 354 19.98 7.39 -19.40
N SER A 355 19.08 8.25 -19.89
CA SER A 355 19.26 8.97 -21.16
C SER A 355 20.44 9.96 -21.14
N ALA A 356 20.70 10.61 -20.01
CA ALA A 356 21.84 11.52 -19.83
C ALA A 356 23.00 10.83 -19.08
N PHE A 357 22.70 9.91 -18.17
CA PHE A 357 23.69 9.16 -17.41
C PHE A 357 24.54 8.25 -18.30
N THR A 358 23.92 7.47 -19.21
CA THR A 358 24.65 6.47 -20.00
C THR A 358 25.71 7.11 -20.89
N PRO A 359 25.42 8.17 -21.67
CA PRO A 359 26.45 8.84 -22.48
C PRO A 359 27.58 9.47 -21.66
N TRP A 360 27.28 9.98 -20.46
CA TRP A 360 28.31 10.52 -19.55
C TRP A 360 29.26 9.42 -19.07
N VAL A 361 28.71 8.31 -18.56
CA VAL A 361 29.52 7.17 -18.07
C VAL A 361 30.28 6.49 -19.20
N ALA A 362 29.70 6.41 -20.40
CA ALA A 362 30.35 5.89 -21.61
C ALA A 362 31.64 6.64 -21.99
N GLY A 363 31.84 7.87 -21.48
CA GLY A 363 33.09 8.62 -21.65
C GLY A 363 34.30 8.02 -20.92
N PHE A 364 34.08 7.10 -19.97
CA PHE A 364 35.13 6.52 -19.12
C PHE A 364 35.33 5.02 -19.32
N GLY A 365 34.29 4.30 -19.76
CA GLY A 365 34.29 2.85 -19.96
C GLY A 365 33.05 2.40 -20.74
N GLY A 366 32.89 1.09 -20.97
CA GLY A 366 31.70 0.56 -21.62
C GLY A 366 30.44 0.79 -20.78
N ALA A 367 29.42 1.44 -21.33
CA ALA A 367 28.13 1.62 -20.66
C ALA A 367 26.97 1.37 -21.64
N SER A 368 26.01 0.55 -21.24
CA SER A 368 24.84 0.19 -22.05
C SER A 368 23.56 0.41 -21.27
N ASN A 369 22.68 1.27 -21.79
CA ASN A 369 21.36 1.46 -21.21
C ASN A 369 20.52 0.21 -21.45
N ILE A 370 20.19 -0.49 -20.37
CA ILE A 370 19.37 -1.71 -20.38
C ILE A 370 18.02 -1.47 -19.69
N SER A 371 17.59 -0.21 -19.58
CA SER A 371 16.32 0.15 -18.98
C SER A 371 15.16 -0.59 -19.64
N GLY A 372 14.21 -1.04 -18.81
CA GLY A 372 13.12 -1.93 -19.21
C GLY A 372 13.43 -3.42 -19.06
N SER A 373 14.70 -3.80 -18.84
CA SER A 373 15.08 -5.20 -18.61
C SER A 373 14.39 -5.81 -17.40
N SER A 374 14.13 -7.11 -17.46
CA SER A 374 13.70 -7.91 -16.32
C SER A 374 14.85 -8.10 -15.32
N LEU A 375 14.53 -8.63 -14.14
CA LEU A 375 15.53 -9.06 -13.18
C LEU A 375 16.52 -10.07 -13.78
N ASP A 376 16.04 -10.98 -14.63
CA ASP A 376 16.90 -11.93 -15.34
C ASP A 376 17.84 -11.25 -16.33
N GLY A 377 17.41 -10.14 -16.95
CA GLY A 377 18.28 -9.30 -17.77
C GLY A 377 19.43 -8.69 -16.96
N ILE A 378 19.14 -8.22 -15.74
CA ILE A 378 20.16 -7.74 -14.80
C ILE A 378 21.10 -8.89 -14.40
N ILE A 379 20.54 -10.03 -13.97
CA ILE A 379 21.31 -11.24 -13.60
C ILE A 379 22.22 -11.70 -14.75
N SER A 380 21.73 -11.65 -15.99
CA SER A 380 22.50 -12.03 -17.18
C SER A 380 23.72 -11.12 -17.39
N GLN A 381 23.60 -9.82 -17.13
CA GLN A 381 24.75 -8.91 -17.17
C GLN A 381 25.77 -9.26 -16.09
N ILE A 382 25.32 -9.51 -14.86
CA ILE A 382 26.22 -9.94 -13.77
C ILE A 382 26.92 -11.25 -14.15
N ALA A 383 26.17 -12.23 -14.67
CA ALA A 383 26.69 -13.51 -15.14
C ALA A 383 27.75 -13.32 -16.24
N ALA A 384 27.57 -12.34 -17.13
CA ALA A 384 28.55 -11.94 -18.14
C ALA A 384 29.76 -11.15 -17.59
N GLY A 385 29.73 -10.73 -16.33
CA GLY A 385 30.82 -9.97 -15.71
C GLY A 385 30.66 -8.46 -15.79
N ASN A 386 29.44 -7.99 -16.03
CA ASN A 386 29.10 -6.58 -16.13
C ASN A 386 28.26 -6.19 -14.91
N PRO A 387 28.78 -5.39 -13.96
CA PRO A 387 27.94 -4.82 -12.91
C PRO A 387 26.87 -3.90 -13.51
N VAL A 388 25.75 -3.77 -12.82
CA VAL A 388 24.59 -2.98 -13.28
C VAL A 388 24.29 -1.88 -12.28
N VAL A 389 24.30 -0.63 -12.74
CA VAL A 389 23.77 0.50 -11.97
C VAL A 389 22.25 0.52 -12.16
N ALA A 390 21.50 0.45 -11.07
CA ALA A 390 20.04 0.36 -11.09
C ALA A 390 19.39 1.42 -10.19
N TRP A 391 18.31 2.02 -10.68
CA TRP A 391 17.48 2.93 -9.90
C TRP A 391 16.41 2.12 -9.18
N VAL A 392 16.32 2.30 -7.87
CA VAL A 392 15.39 1.65 -6.94
C VAL A 392 14.75 2.72 -6.05
N THR A 393 13.83 2.34 -5.19
CA THR A 393 13.37 3.21 -4.10
C THR A 393 14.29 3.08 -2.90
N LEU A 394 14.55 4.19 -2.22
CA LEU A 394 15.34 4.27 -1.00
C LEU A 394 14.78 3.31 0.05
N ASN A 395 15.67 2.52 0.67
CA ASN A 395 15.33 1.47 1.63
C ASN A 395 14.29 0.46 1.12
N TYR A 396 14.15 0.33 -0.21
CA TYR A 396 13.20 -0.56 -0.89
C TYR A 396 11.74 -0.34 -0.46
N GLN A 397 11.41 0.90 -0.08
CA GLN A 397 10.07 1.30 0.35
C GLN A 397 9.16 1.60 -0.84
N GLY A 398 7.88 1.83 -0.58
CA GLY A 398 6.95 2.33 -1.61
C GLY A 398 7.40 3.68 -2.18
N PRO A 399 7.05 4.00 -3.43
CA PRO A 399 7.48 5.21 -4.12
C PRO A 399 6.72 6.44 -3.61
N GLN A 400 7.43 7.55 -3.46
CA GLN A 400 6.89 8.86 -3.14
C GLN A 400 6.84 9.69 -4.42
N TRP A 401 5.71 9.64 -5.13
CA TRP A 401 5.55 10.33 -6.39
C TRP A 401 5.40 11.84 -6.21
N HIS A 402 6.08 12.59 -7.06
CA HIS A 402 6.00 14.04 -7.15
C HIS A 402 5.93 14.49 -8.61
N HIS A 403 5.23 15.59 -8.85
CA HIS A 403 5.12 16.21 -10.17
C HIS A 403 6.05 17.42 -10.33
N TYR A 404 6.99 17.34 -11.26
CA TYR A 404 7.92 18.38 -11.66
C TYR A 404 7.59 18.93 -13.05
N ASP A 405 8.17 20.07 -13.41
CA ASP A 405 7.93 20.71 -14.72
C ASP A 405 8.29 19.82 -15.92
N TRP A 406 9.22 18.86 -15.73
CA TRP A 406 9.63 17.90 -16.75
C TRP A 406 8.82 16.60 -16.75
N GLY A 407 8.00 16.34 -15.73
CA GLY A 407 7.26 15.08 -15.59
C GLY A 407 7.15 14.59 -14.14
N ASN A 408 6.87 13.29 -13.98
CA ASN A 408 6.75 12.68 -12.64
C ASN A 408 8.09 12.08 -12.20
N GLY A 409 8.49 12.36 -10.97
CA GLY A 409 9.64 11.79 -10.28
C GLY A 409 9.24 11.02 -9.03
N ILE A 410 10.17 10.21 -8.51
CA ILE A 410 10.01 9.51 -7.23
C ILE A 410 10.98 10.15 -6.23
N ASP A 411 10.48 10.94 -5.29
CA ASP A 411 11.30 11.74 -4.37
C ASP A 411 12.20 10.88 -3.49
N ASN A 412 11.79 9.64 -3.20
CA ASN A 412 12.63 8.65 -2.53
C ASN A 412 13.31 7.68 -3.52
N ALA A 413 13.68 8.13 -4.71
CA ALA A 413 14.54 7.34 -5.59
C ALA A 413 15.94 7.19 -4.99
N HIS A 414 16.58 6.06 -5.26
CA HIS A 414 17.96 5.77 -4.87
C HIS A 414 18.63 4.97 -5.98
N VAL A 415 19.95 5.07 -6.09
CA VAL A 415 20.71 4.37 -7.14
C VAL A 415 21.83 3.55 -6.53
N VAL A 416 21.90 2.29 -6.95
CA VAL A 416 22.82 1.30 -6.39
C VAL A 416 23.53 0.52 -7.49
N THR A 417 24.68 -0.06 -7.17
CA THR A 417 25.35 -1.05 -8.02
C THR A 417 24.89 -2.46 -7.64
N VAL A 418 24.41 -3.22 -8.62
CA VAL A 418 24.18 -4.65 -8.51
C VAL A 418 25.40 -5.37 -9.06
N ASP A 419 26.03 -6.21 -8.24
CA ASP A 419 27.24 -6.93 -8.64
C ASP A 419 27.16 -8.44 -8.38
N GLY A 420 26.03 -8.94 -7.88
CA GLY A 420 25.88 -10.35 -7.59
C GLY A 420 24.45 -10.84 -7.52
N TYR A 421 24.32 -12.17 -7.59
CA TYR A 421 23.08 -12.89 -7.39
C TYR A 421 23.36 -14.29 -6.83
N ASN A 422 22.36 -14.86 -6.18
CA ASN A 422 22.29 -16.28 -5.85
C ASN A 422 20.87 -16.81 -6.14
N GLY A 423 20.49 -17.97 -5.58
CA GLY A 423 19.15 -18.54 -5.78
C GLY A 423 18.02 -17.56 -5.44
N ASP A 424 18.14 -16.83 -4.33
CA ASP A 424 17.03 -16.09 -3.73
C ASP A 424 17.26 -14.57 -3.65
N SER A 425 18.49 -14.11 -3.82
CA SER A 425 18.91 -12.75 -3.50
C SER A 425 19.80 -12.11 -4.57
N MET A 426 19.81 -10.78 -4.58
CA MET A 426 20.75 -9.91 -5.29
C MET A 426 21.78 -9.37 -4.29
N HIS A 427 23.03 -9.24 -4.73
CA HIS A 427 24.08 -8.58 -3.97
C HIS A 427 24.21 -7.14 -4.47
N ILE A 428 24.16 -6.21 -3.52
CA ILE A 428 24.07 -4.78 -3.76
C ILE A 428 25.29 -4.13 -3.11
N VAL A 429 25.93 -3.25 -3.87
CA VAL A 429 26.88 -2.26 -3.39
C VAL A 429 26.16 -0.92 -3.43
N ASP A 430 25.74 -0.48 -2.24
CA ASP A 430 24.92 0.72 -2.03
C ASP A 430 25.82 1.85 -1.54
N PRO A 431 25.92 2.98 -2.27
CA PRO A 431 26.82 4.08 -1.92
C PRO A 431 26.46 4.81 -0.62
N GLU A 432 25.28 4.60 -0.05
CA GLU A 432 24.84 5.13 1.25
C GLU A 432 25.03 4.09 2.37
N ASN A 433 24.68 2.82 2.11
CA ASN A 433 24.53 1.80 3.16
C ASN A 433 25.59 0.68 3.14
N GLY A 434 26.56 0.73 2.22
CA GLY A 434 27.58 -0.29 2.07
C GLY A 434 27.10 -1.51 1.28
N THR A 435 27.68 -2.67 1.55
CA THR A 435 27.44 -3.87 0.74
C THR A 435 26.55 -4.88 1.47
N TYR A 436 25.50 -5.38 0.82
CA TYR A 436 24.56 -6.32 1.43
C TYR A 436 23.83 -7.21 0.40
N TRP A 437 23.14 -8.23 0.91
CA TRP A 437 22.22 -9.06 0.14
C TRP A 437 20.78 -8.62 0.39
N ILE A 438 19.98 -8.58 -0.67
CA ILE A 438 18.53 -8.36 -0.60
C ILE A 438 17.81 -9.44 -1.41
N SER A 439 16.61 -9.83 -0.99
CA SER A 439 15.81 -10.76 -1.77
C SER A 439 15.54 -10.23 -3.19
N LYS A 440 15.54 -11.14 -4.17
CA LYS A 440 15.19 -10.82 -5.57
C LYS A 440 13.84 -10.12 -5.68
N GLY A 441 12.88 -10.52 -4.84
CA GLY A 441 11.55 -9.91 -4.79
C GLY A 441 11.58 -8.45 -4.35
N ALA A 442 12.28 -8.13 -3.25
CA ALA A 442 12.34 -6.76 -2.75
C ALA A 442 13.13 -5.84 -3.69
N PHE A 443 14.24 -6.34 -4.26
CA PHE A 443 14.95 -5.61 -5.31
C PHE A 443 14.05 -5.35 -6.53
N ASN A 444 13.37 -6.38 -7.03
CA ASN A 444 12.52 -6.26 -8.21
C ASN A 444 11.32 -5.33 -7.97
N ALA A 445 10.73 -5.35 -6.77
CA ALA A 445 9.62 -4.46 -6.40
C ALA A 445 10.06 -2.99 -6.46
N ALA A 446 11.20 -2.65 -5.85
CA ALA A 446 11.75 -1.30 -5.85
C ALA A 446 12.22 -0.85 -7.23
N TYR A 447 12.90 -1.72 -7.99
CA TYR A 447 13.37 -1.46 -9.34
C TYR A 447 12.21 -1.27 -10.34
N SER A 448 11.09 -2.00 -10.18
CA SER A 448 10.00 -2.03 -11.15
C SER A 448 9.24 -0.71 -11.33
N TYR A 449 9.35 0.24 -10.38
CA TYR A 449 8.72 1.55 -10.51
C TYR A 449 9.34 2.40 -11.62
N MET A 450 10.66 2.28 -11.83
CA MET A 450 11.39 3.05 -12.83
C MET A 450 11.88 2.16 -13.97
N LYS A 451 12.30 0.93 -13.66
CA LYS A 451 13.00 0.01 -14.57
C LYS A 451 14.20 0.66 -15.27
N PHE A 452 14.89 1.54 -14.57
CA PHE A 452 16.10 2.19 -15.08
C PHE A 452 17.31 1.38 -14.66
N ALA A 453 18.11 0.97 -15.63
CA ALA A 453 19.31 0.19 -15.40
C ALA A 453 20.35 0.44 -16.51
N VAL A 454 21.62 0.46 -16.13
CA VAL A 454 22.76 0.64 -17.04
C VAL A 454 23.83 -0.39 -16.70
N ALA A 455 24.17 -1.23 -17.66
CA ALA A 455 25.23 -2.23 -17.52
C ALA A 455 26.59 -1.61 -17.87
N ILE A 456 27.60 -1.89 -17.07
CA ILE A 456 28.98 -1.39 -17.27
C ILE A 456 29.85 -2.56 -17.74
N SER A 457 30.43 -2.43 -18.95
CA SER A 457 31.08 -3.52 -19.69
C SER A 457 32.57 -3.36 -19.92
#